data_AF-A0A7U1E1Q4-F1
#
_entry.id   AF-A0A7U1E1Q4-F1
#
_cell.length_a   1.000
_cell.length_b   1.000
_cell.length_c   1.000
_cell.angle_alpha   90.00
_cell.angle_beta   90.00
_cell.angle_gamma   90.00
#
_symmetry.space_group_name_H-M   'P 1'
#
loop_
_entity.id
_entity.type
_entity.pdbx_description
1 polymer ?
#
loop_
_entity_poly.entity_id
_entity_poly.type
_entity_poly.pdbx_seq_one_letter_code
_entity_poly.pdbx_strand_id
1 'polypeptide(L)'
;MHSERSLEAQARYILSCSVDNEKQLTGGERYQREITARLNQALSEANEVITAINLVPARIAEQLGHHDAIESENWFTGNAVPSFTELDELSDIFGCSPDWLKFGENVPYPKSSKGRINWNRGGEKDIDALLEPDNKGRKVSSIHIFRVNESGNILILREFENSITTDFFSTNLYLSDKEKIGQGGFHDLVDFLVILQSLY
;
A
#
# COMPACT_ATOMS: atom_id res chain seq x y z
N MET A 1 -47.33 -5.46 -8.66
CA MET A 1 -47.37 -4.65 -7.42
C MET A 1 -47.49 -5.43 -6.09
N HIS A 2 -47.96 -6.68 -6.03
CA HIS A 2 -47.96 -7.44 -4.75
C HIS A 2 -46.63 -8.14 -4.40
N SER A 3 -45.79 -8.46 -5.39
CA SER A 3 -44.49 -9.13 -5.17
C SER A 3 -43.43 -8.22 -4.54
N GLU A 4 -43.38 -6.95 -4.94
CA GLU A 4 -42.36 -5.98 -4.51
C GLU A 4 -42.47 -5.64 -3.01
N ARG A 5 -43.68 -5.54 -2.46
CA ARG A 5 -43.89 -5.31 -1.02
C ARG A 5 -43.43 -6.49 -0.15
N SER A 6 -43.46 -7.71 -0.68
CA SER A 6 -42.98 -8.92 0.01
C SER A 6 -41.45 -8.98 0.04
N LEU A 7 -40.81 -8.62 -1.08
CA LEU A 7 -39.36 -8.51 -1.18
C LEU A 7 -38.79 -7.38 -0.31
N GLU A 8 -39.45 -6.23 -0.27
CA GLU A 8 -39.07 -5.10 0.58
C GLU A 8 -39.19 -5.45 2.08
N ALA A 9 -40.24 -6.18 2.46
CA ALA A 9 -40.42 -6.65 3.84
C ALA A 9 -39.34 -7.68 4.25
N GLN A 10 -39.00 -8.61 3.36
CA GLN A 10 -37.88 -9.55 3.58
C GLN A 10 -36.53 -8.82 3.69
N ALA A 11 -36.26 -7.87 2.80
CA ALA A 11 -35.02 -7.08 2.85
C ALA A 11 -34.90 -6.31 4.17
N ARG A 12 -35.98 -5.66 4.62
CA ARG A 12 -36.02 -4.97 5.92
C ARG A 12 -35.79 -5.92 7.10
N TYR A 13 -36.39 -7.12 7.06
CA TYR A 13 -36.20 -8.12 8.12
C TYR A 13 -34.77 -8.66 8.17
N ILE A 14 -34.15 -8.93 7.01
CA ILE A 14 -32.75 -9.36 6.92
C ILE A 14 -31.83 -8.26 7.45
N LEU A 15 -32.08 -7.00 7.08
CA LEU A 15 -31.32 -5.85 7.58
C LEU A 15 -31.49 -5.68 9.08
N SER A 16 -32.70 -5.81 9.63
CA SER A 16 -32.91 -5.70 11.08
C SER A 16 -32.20 -6.82 11.85
N CYS A 17 -32.28 -8.06 11.37
CA CYS A 17 -31.56 -9.18 11.98
C CYS A 17 -30.04 -8.98 11.93
N SER A 18 -29.53 -8.42 10.83
CA SER A 18 -28.10 -8.12 10.68
C SER A 18 -27.65 -7.04 11.66
N VAL A 19 -28.42 -5.96 11.78
CA VAL A 19 -28.15 -4.85 12.73
C VAL A 19 -28.26 -5.31 14.18
N ASP A 20 -29.22 -6.17 14.51
CA ASP A 20 -29.39 -6.69 15.86
C ASP A 20 -28.28 -7.68 16.23
N ASN A 21 -27.80 -8.49 15.29
CA ASN A 21 -26.62 -9.34 15.48
C ASN A 21 -25.35 -8.51 15.72
N GLU A 22 -25.18 -7.38 15.03
CA GLU A 22 -24.03 -6.49 15.27
C GLU A 22 -24.04 -5.83 16.64
N LYS A 23 -25.23 -5.54 17.20
CA LYS A 23 -25.38 -5.01 18.56
C LYS A 23 -25.08 -6.03 19.66
N GLN A 24 -25.09 -7.33 19.34
CA GLN A 24 -24.85 -8.41 20.30
C GLN A 24 -23.38 -8.83 20.40
N LEU A 25 -22.53 -8.39 19.47
CA LEU A 25 -21.09 -8.68 19.53
C LEU A 25 -20.47 -7.97 20.74
N THR A 26 -19.72 -8.72 21.54
CA THR A 26 -18.82 -8.14 22.52
C THR A 26 -17.74 -7.30 21.81
N GLY A 27 -17.12 -6.37 22.55
CA GLY A 27 -16.04 -5.54 21.98
C GLY A 27 -14.90 -6.37 21.38
N GLY A 28 -14.59 -7.54 21.98
CA GLY A 28 -13.58 -8.47 21.48
C GLY A 28 -13.99 -9.14 20.16
N GLU A 29 -15.22 -9.67 20.07
CA GLU A 29 -15.70 -10.32 18.85
C GLU A 29 -15.81 -9.34 17.68
N ARG A 30 -16.21 -8.09 17.95
CA ARG A 30 -16.21 -7.03 16.95
C ARG A 30 -14.79 -6.76 16.43
N TYR A 31 -13.82 -6.58 17.33
CA TYR A 31 -12.43 -6.33 16.97
C TYR A 31 -11.84 -7.47 16.13
N GLN A 32 -12.06 -8.72 16.55
CA GLN A 32 -11.62 -9.92 15.85
C GLN A 32 -12.18 -9.99 14.43
N ARG A 33 -13.48 -9.73 14.25
CA ARG A 33 -14.12 -9.69 12.93
C ARG A 33 -13.51 -8.61 12.03
N GLU A 34 -13.28 -7.42 12.56
CA GLU A 34 -12.70 -6.30 11.82
C GLU A 34 -11.25 -6.56 11.41
N ILE A 35 -10.43 -7.13 12.30
CA ILE A 35 -9.04 -7.52 12.00
C ILE A 35 -8.99 -8.62 10.95
N THR A 36 -9.81 -9.65 11.10
CA THR A 36 -9.89 -10.76 10.12
C THR A 36 -10.23 -10.24 8.73
N ALA A 37 -11.17 -9.29 8.63
CA ALA A 37 -11.55 -8.68 7.36
C ALA A 37 -10.39 -7.89 6.73
N ARG A 38 -9.69 -7.06 7.51
CA ARG A 38 -8.52 -6.29 7.04
C ARG A 38 -7.37 -7.19 6.62
N LEU A 39 -7.09 -8.26 7.37
CA LEU A 39 -6.07 -9.25 7.03
C LEU A 39 -6.36 -9.92 5.68
N ASN A 40 -7.60 -10.38 5.46
CA ASN A 40 -7.97 -11.00 4.20
C ASN A 40 -7.94 -10.01 3.03
N GLN A 41 -8.34 -8.75 3.26
CA GLN A 41 -8.19 -7.70 2.27
C GLN A 41 -6.72 -7.50 1.89
N ALA A 42 -5.85 -7.27 2.88
CA ALA A 42 -4.43 -7.04 2.66
C ALA A 42 -3.74 -8.23 1.97
N LEU A 43 -4.09 -9.47 2.35
CA LEU A 43 -3.59 -10.68 1.70
C LEU A 43 -4.00 -10.75 0.21
N SER A 44 -5.25 -10.45 -0.10
CA SER A 44 -5.74 -10.44 -1.48
C SER A 44 -5.00 -9.39 -2.30
N GLU A 45 -4.91 -8.16 -1.80
CA GLU A 45 -4.25 -7.05 -2.48
C GLU A 45 -2.73 -7.31 -2.65
N ALA A 46 -2.07 -7.85 -1.64
CA ALA A 46 -0.66 -8.24 -1.73
C ALA A 46 -0.45 -9.31 -2.80
N ASN A 47 -1.35 -10.28 -2.94
CA ASN A 47 -1.28 -11.31 -3.97
C ASN A 47 -1.57 -10.79 -5.40
N GLU A 48 -2.27 -9.67 -5.55
CA GLU A 48 -2.42 -9.03 -6.86
C GLU A 48 -1.11 -8.37 -7.33
N VAL A 49 -0.30 -7.90 -6.38
CA VAL A 49 0.98 -7.23 -6.66
C VAL A 49 2.15 -8.22 -6.71
N ILE A 50 2.23 -9.15 -5.75
CA ILE A 50 3.28 -10.17 -5.66
C ILE A 50 2.94 -11.31 -6.60
N THR A 51 3.33 -11.16 -7.87
CA THR A 51 3.08 -12.20 -8.88
C THR A 51 4.04 -13.40 -8.76
N ALA A 52 5.19 -13.23 -8.11
CA ALA A 52 6.21 -14.27 -8.00
C ALA A 52 5.85 -15.38 -7.01
N ILE A 53 5.07 -15.07 -5.97
CA ILE A 53 4.75 -15.99 -4.86
C ILE A 53 3.31 -15.75 -4.44
N ASN A 54 2.48 -16.80 -4.49
CA ASN A 54 1.16 -16.76 -3.87
C ASN A 54 1.31 -16.83 -2.34
N LEU A 55 1.10 -15.71 -1.66
CA LEU A 55 1.00 -15.64 -0.20
C LEU A 55 -0.24 -16.38 0.27
N VAL A 56 -0.05 -17.26 1.24
CA VAL A 56 -1.09 -18.00 1.95
C VAL A 56 -0.76 -17.96 3.44
N PRO A 57 -1.72 -18.15 4.36
CA PRO A 57 -1.47 -18.11 5.80
C PRO A 57 -0.29 -18.98 6.24
N ALA A 58 -0.17 -20.20 5.71
CA ALA A 58 0.98 -21.06 6.00
C ALA A 58 2.35 -20.48 5.60
N ARG A 59 2.44 -19.74 4.50
CA ARG A 59 3.69 -19.06 4.10
C ARG A 59 3.98 -17.85 4.98
N ILE A 60 2.94 -17.14 5.41
CA ILE A 60 3.07 -16.02 6.35
C ILE A 60 3.62 -16.54 7.68
N ALA A 61 3.08 -17.65 8.19
CA ALA A 61 3.60 -18.30 9.39
C ALA A 61 5.10 -18.66 9.26
N GLU A 62 5.49 -19.23 8.13
CA GLU A 62 6.91 -19.53 7.84
C GLU A 62 7.78 -18.25 7.80
N GLN A 63 7.30 -17.16 7.19
CA GLN A 63 8.00 -15.88 7.13
C GLN A 63 8.15 -15.22 8.51
N LEU A 64 7.15 -15.36 9.38
CA LEU A 64 7.19 -14.91 10.77
C LEU A 64 8.03 -15.84 11.68
N GLY A 65 8.53 -16.96 11.15
CA GLY A 65 9.33 -17.92 11.90
C GLY A 65 8.53 -18.79 12.87
N HIS A 66 7.23 -18.94 12.64
CA HIS A 66 6.36 -19.82 13.43
C HIS A 66 6.71 -21.29 13.16
N HIS A 67 6.51 -22.13 14.18
CA HIS A 67 6.79 -23.57 14.05
C HIS A 67 5.79 -24.28 13.12
N ASP A 68 4.54 -23.79 13.09
CA ASP A 68 3.46 -24.33 12.28
C ASP A 68 2.53 -23.21 11.76
N ALA A 69 1.61 -23.58 10.87
CA ALA A 69 0.69 -22.65 10.23
C ALA A 69 -0.60 -22.38 11.02
N ILE A 70 -0.87 -23.12 12.11
CA ILE A 70 -2.20 -23.19 12.73
C ILE A 70 -2.64 -21.81 13.23
N GLU A 71 -1.74 -21.10 13.88
CA GLU A 71 -2.05 -19.78 14.43
C GLU A 71 -2.37 -18.76 13.32
N SER A 72 -1.57 -18.75 12.25
CA SER A 72 -1.83 -17.88 11.10
C SER A 72 -3.15 -18.23 10.42
N GLU A 73 -3.44 -19.51 10.15
CA GLU A 73 -4.73 -19.95 9.60
C GLU A 73 -5.91 -19.48 10.47
N ASN A 74 -5.76 -19.51 11.79
CA ASN A 74 -6.78 -19.04 12.73
C ASN A 74 -6.98 -17.52 12.66
N TRP A 75 -5.96 -16.73 12.34
CA TRP A 75 -6.12 -15.28 12.13
C TRP A 75 -6.97 -14.97 10.89
N PHE A 76 -6.73 -15.66 9.78
CA PHE A 76 -7.46 -15.41 8.52
C PHE A 76 -8.86 -16.02 8.50
N THR A 77 -9.12 -17.03 9.33
CA THR A 77 -10.46 -17.61 9.53
C THR A 77 -11.26 -16.93 10.65
N GLY A 78 -10.64 -15.99 11.39
CA GLY A 78 -11.25 -15.28 12.49
C GLY A 78 -11.51 -16.14 13.72
N ASN A 79 -10.69 -17.18 13.93
CA ASN A 79 -10.68 -17.99 15.15
C ASN A 79 -9.66 -17.51 16.20
N ALA A 80 -8.71 -16.67 15.79
CA ALA A 80 -7.74 -16.03 16.66
C ALA A 80 -7.45 -14.60 16.19
N VAL A 81 -6.79 -13.81 17.04
CA VAL A 81 -6.35 -12.44 16.73
C VAL A 81 -4.84 -12.39 16.90
N PRO A 82 -4.07 -11.89 15.91
CA PRO A 82 -2.64 -11.69 16.09
C PRO A 82 -2.37 -10.62 17.14
N SER A 83 -1.26 -10.73 17.84
CA SER A 83 -0.74 -9.70 18.72
C SER A 83 -0.40 -8.43 17.95
N PHE A 84 -0.25 -7.29 18.65
CA PHE A 84 0.15 -6.05 17.99
C PHE A 84 1.53 -6.13 17.32
N THR A 85 2.45 -6.91 17.90
CA THR A 85 3.78 -7.15 17.29
C THR A 85 3.64 -7.92 15.98
N GLU A 86 2.83 -8.98 15.96
CA GLU A 86 2.57 -9.73 14.72
C GLU A 86 1.81 -8.87 13.70
N LEU A 87 0.90 -8.00 14.13
CA LEU A 87 0.22 -7.05 13.23
C LEU A 87 1.20 -6.03 12.63
N ASP A 88 2.23 -5.61 13.37
CA ASP A 88 3.29 -4.76 12.83
C ASP A 88 4.11 -5.52 11.77
N GLU A 89 4.51 -6.76 12.04
CA GLU A 89 5.24 -7.61 11.08
C GLU A 89 4.39 -7.96 9.84
N LEU A 90 3.10 -8.24 10.02
CA LEU A 90 2.15 -8.46 8.94
C LEU A 90 1.97 -7.20 8.08
N SER A 91 1.93 -6.02 8.70
CA SER A 91 1.86 -4.77 7.95
C SER A 91 3.07 -4.59 7.03
N ASP A 92 4.23 -5.10 7.43
CA ASP A 92 5.44 -5.06 6.63
C ASP A 92 5.43 -6.07 5.48
N ILE A 93 4.92 -7.28 5.73
CA ILE A 93 4.71 -8.31 4.71
C ILE A 93 3.72 -7.83 3.66
N PHE A 94 2.64 -7.17 4.09
CA PHE A 94 1.59 -6.64 3.22
C PHE A 94 1.88 -5.24 2.68
N GLY A 95 2.96 -4.59 3.13
CA GLY A 95 3.30 -3.22 2.76
C GLY A 95 2.21 -2.19 3.07
N CYS A 96 1.35 -2.48 4.06
CA CYS A 96 0.25 -1.62 4.46
C CYS A 96 0.57 -0.86 5.76
N SER A 97 -0.27 0.12 6.09
CA SER A 97 -0.13 0.91 7.31
C SER A 97 -0.41 0.04 8.54
N PRO A 98 0.51 0.00 9.53
CA PRO A 98 0.29 -0.73 10.79
C PRO A 98 -0.91 -0.17 11.56
N ASP A 99 -1.12 1.15 11.55
CA ASP A 99 -2.25 1.78 12.24
C ASP A 99 -3.59 1.44 11.57
N TRP A 100 -3.60 1.34 10.24
CA TRP A 100 -4.77 0.87 9.52
C TRP A 100 -5.07 -0.58 9.87
N LEU A 101 -4.05 -1.44 9.87
CA LEU A 101 -4.25 -2.85 10.14
C LEU A 101 -4.73 -3.07 11.59
N LYS A 102 -4.08 -2.43 12.57
CA LYS A 102 -4.37 -2.56 14.01
C LYS A 102 -5.69 -1.90 14.42
N PHE A 103 -5.96 -0.70 13.93
CA PHE A 103 -7.02 0.16 14.48
C PHE A 103 -8.09 0.55 13.45
N GLY A 104 -7.88 0.23 12.17
CA GLY A 104 -8.78 0.66 11.09
C GLY A 104 -8.67 2.16 10.78
N GLU A 105 -7.57 2.81 11.19
CA GLU A 105 -7.35 4.23 10.97
C GLU A 105 -6.76 4.51 9.58
N ASN A 106 -7.05 5.68 9.02
CA ASN A 106 -6.51 6.12 7.73
C ASN A 106 -6.85 5.16 6.57
N VAL A 107 -5.89 4.92 5.67
CA VAL A 107 -6.00 4.06 4.48
C VAL A 107 -4.90 3.00 4.52
N PRO A 108 -5.09 1.82 3.89
CA PRO A 108 -4.11 0.73 3.94
C PRO A 108 -2.77 1.11 3.32
N TYR A 109 -2.78 1.81 2.18
CA TYR A 109 -1.56 2.24 1.48
C TYR A 109 -1.52 3.77 1.41
N PRO A 110 -1.06 4.44 2.47
CA PRO A 110 -0.95 5.89 2.46
C PRO A 110 0.07 6.34 1.43
N LYS A 111 -0.23 7.45 0.78
CA LYS A 111 0.67 8.06 -0.20
C LYS A 111 1.83 8.77 0.54
N SER A 112 2.96 8.09 0.73
CA SER A 112 4.21 8.68 1.23
C SER A 112 4.95 9.44 0.11
N SER A 113 4.73 10.76 0.06
CA SER A 113 5.57 11.64 -0.77
C SER A 113 6.87 11.94 -0.03
N LYS A 114 8.01 11.53 -0.59
CA LYS A 114 9.34 11.85 -0.04
C LYS A 114 9.81 13.28 -0.37
N GLY A 115 8.96 14.06 -1.04
CA GLY A 115 9.25 15.43 -1.44
C GLY A 115 9.43 15.56 -2.95
N ARG A 116 10.00 16.70 -3.37
CA ARG A 116 10.19 17.02 -4.78
C ARG A 116 11.64 16.76 -5.19
N ILE A 117 11.83 15.94 -6.22
CA ILE A 117 13.13 15.82 -6.91
C ILE A 117 13.32 17.05 -7.80
N ASN A 118 14.57 17.54 -7.89
CA ASN A 118 14.93 18.72 -8.64
C ASN A 118 14.31 20.01 -8.07
N TRP A 119 14.33 20.17 -6.74
CA TRP A 119 13.90 21.43 -6.11
C TRP A 119 14.98 22.54 -6.22
N ASN A 120 16.26 22.19 -6.41
CA ASN A 120 17.40 23.12 -6.46
C ASN A 120 18.45 22.76 -7.54
N ARG A 121 18.02 22.64 -8.81
CA ARG A 121 18.88 22.38 -9.99
C ARG A 121 19.53 20.99 -10.09
N GLY A 122 18.85 19.97 -9.59
CA GLY A 122 19.39 18.61 -9.58
C GLY A 122 20.71 18.47 -8.79
N GLY A 123 21.22 17.25 -8.71
CA GLY A 123 22.57 16.98 -8.22
C GLY A 123 22.67 15.77 -7.30
N GLU A 124 23.83 15.59 -6.66
CA GLU A 124 24.12 14.46 -5.78
C GLU A 124 23.04 14.24 -4.71
N LYS A 125 22.45 15.30 -4.16
CA LYS A 125 21.38 15.17 -3.17
C LYS A 125 20.12 14.49 -3.71
N ASP A 126 19.76 14.74 -4.97
CA ASP A 126 18.61 14.08 -5.59
C ASP A 126 18.94 12.62 -5.92
N ILE A 127 20.20 12.33 -6.27
CA ILE A 127 20.69 10.95 -6.47
C ILE A 127 20.67 10.20 -5.14
N ASP A 128 21.22 10.79 -4.08
CA ASP A 128 21.20 10.25 -2.73
C ASP A 128 19.77 9.99 -2.25
N ALA A 129 18.85 10.95 -2.47
CA ALA A 129 17.45 10.79 -2.11
C ALA A 129 16.78 9.67 -2.90
N LEU A 130 17.13 9.48 -4.18
CA LEU A 130 16.60 8.39 -5.00
C LEU A 130 17.17 7.03 -4.60
N LEU A 131 18.40 6.96 -4.08
CA LEU A 131 19.05 5.73 -3.64
C LEU A 131 18.92 5.46 -2.14
N GLU A 132 18.35 6.40 -1.37
CA GLU A 132 18.18 6.29 0.07
C GLU A 132 17.40 5.02 0.42
N PRO A 133 17.92 4.15 1.30
CA PRO A 133 17.19 3.00 1.79
C PRO A 133 15.87 3.41 2.46
N ASP A 134 14.94 2.47 2.56
CA ASP A 134 13.72 2.74 3.31
C ASP A 134 13.96 2.83 4.83
N ASN A 135 12.89 3.03 5.60
CA ASN A 135 12.96 3.13 7.06
C ASN A 135 13.49 1.86 7.76
N LYS A 136 13.59 0.73 7.06
CA LYS A 136 14.17 -0.52 7.55
C LYS A 136 15.56 -0.81 6.99
N GLY A 137 16.14 0.12 6.25
CA GLY A 137 17.44 -0.06 5.61
C GLY A 137 17.42 -0.97 4.38
N ARG A 138 16.24 -1.27 3.82
CA ARG A 138 16.12 -2.02 2.57
C ARG A 138 16.56 -1.13 1.42
N LYS A 139 17.46 -1.64 0.58
CA LYS A 139 18.01 -0.90 -0.55
C LYS A 139 16.96 -0.75 -1.65
N VAL A 140 17.12 0.30 -2.46
CA VAL A 140 16.30 0.52 -3.64
C VAL A 140 16.62 -0.56 -4.68
N SER A 141 15.61 -1.32 -5.09
CA SER A 141 15.73 -2.37 -6.11
C SER A 141 15.47 -1.83 -7.51
N SER A 142 14.46 -0.96 -7.64
CA SER A 142 14.02 -0.39 -8.91
C SER A 142 13.58 1.05 -8.73
N ILE A 143 13.85 1.88 -9.74
CA ILE A 143 13.30 3.23 -9.86
C ILE A 143 12.46 3.27 -11.13
N HIS A 144 11.16 3.53 -10.96
CA HIS A 144 10.19 3.62 -12.04
C HIS A 144 9.81 5.08 -12.30
N ILE A 145 9.70 5.43 -13.57
CA ILE A 145 9.40 6.81 -14.00
C ILE A 145 8.11 6.76 -14.82
N PHE A 146 7.06 7.39 -14.30
CA PHE A 146 5.74 7.37 -14.89
C PHE A 146 5.35 8.75 -15.42
N ARG A 147 4.82 8.79 -16.65
CA ARG A 147 4.05 9.93 -17.11
C ARG A 147 2.61 9.79 -16.60
N VAL A 148 2.20 10.69 -15.72
CA VAL A 148 0.90 10.57 -15.02
C VAL A 148 -0.27 11.20 -15.77
N ASN A 149 -0.01 12.04 -16.79
CA ASN A 149 -1.06 12.69 -17.57
C ASN A 149 -0.61 13.09 -18.99
N GLU A 150 -1.57 13.44 -19.83
CA GLU A 150 -1.33 13.96 -21.19
C GLU A 150 -0.53 15.26 -21.20
N SER A 151 -0.64 16.00 -20.11
CA SER A 151 0.17 17.18 -19.84
C SER A 151 1.68 16.85 -19.86
N GLY A 152 2.10 15.69 -19.35
CA GLY A 152 3.51 15.28 -19.33
C GLY A 152 4.15 15.33 -17.96
N ASN A 153 3.37 15.50 -16.89
CA ASN A 153 3.88 15.43 -15.54
C ASN A 153 4.52 14.06 -15.27
N ILE A 154 5.66 14.07 -14.59
CA ILE A 154 6.38 12.86 -14.20
C ILE A 154 6.19 12.60 -12.69
N LEU A 155 5.95 11.34 -12.35
CA LEU A 155 6.08 10.80 -11.00
C LEU A 155 7.19 9.75 -11.00
N ILE A 156 8.01 9.77 -9.94
CA ILE A 156 9.05 8.77 -9.73
C ILE A 156 8.58 7.88 -8.59
N LEU A 157 8.64 6.57 -8.78
CA LEU A 157 8.33 5.56 -7.78
C LEU A 157 9.58 4.73 -7.52
N ARG A 158 9.80 4.37 -6.26
CA ARG A 158 10.87 3.45 -5.86
C ARG A 158 10.30 2.18 -5.28
N GLU A 159 10.90 1.08 -5.68
CA GLU A 159 10.74 -0.23 -5.06
C GLU A 159 11.97 -0.55 -4.23
N PHE A 160 11.79 -1.36 -3.20
CA PHE A 160 12.87 -1.76 -2.31
C PHE A 160 13.05 -3.29 -2.35
N GLU A 161 14.28 -3.74 -2.13
CA GLU A 161 14.59 -5.16 -2.04
C GLU A 161 13.78 -5.83 -0.92
N ASN A 162 13.21 -7.00 -1.22
CA ASN A 162 12.43 -7.79 -0.27
C ASN A 162 11.28 -7.01 0.39
N SER A 163 10.66 -6.08 -0.35
CA SER A 163 9.52 -5.32 0.10
C SER A 163 8.51 -5.12 -1.01
N ILE A 164 7.24 -5.03 -0.62
CA ILE A 164 6.18 -4.51 -1.50
C ILE A 164 5.83 -3.06 -1.20
N THR A 165 6.43 -2.45 -0.17
CA THR A 165 6.29 -1.02 0.07
C THR A 165 6.94 -0.23 -1.05
N THR A 166 6.32 0.88 -1.42
CA THR A 166 6.87 1.82 -2.40
C THR A 166 6.78 3.24 -1.86
N ASP A 167 7.69 4.09 -2.29
CA ASP A 167 7.62 5.54 -2.06
C ASP A 167 7.59 6.25 -3.40
N PHE A 168 7.00 7.45 -3.43
CA PHE A 168 7.02 8.28 -4.63
C PHE A 168 7.58 9.68 -4.37
N PHE A 169 8.13 10.25 -5.43
CA PHE A 169 8.53 11.64 -5.51
C PHE A 169 7.68 12.36 -6.54
N SER A 170 7.28 13.58 -6.18
CA SER A 170 6.75 14.52 -7.16
C SER A 170 7.90 15.19 -7.90
N THR A 171 7.62 15.63 -9.12
CA THR A 171 8.58 16.39 -9.93
C THR A 171 7.91 17.61 -10.53
N ASN A 172 8.70 18.62 -10.86
CA ASN A 172 8.27 19.73 -11.70
C ASN A 172 8.43 19.45 -13.20
N LEU A 173 8.84 18.22 -13.53
CA LEU A 173 9.19 17.85 -14.89
C LEU A 173 7.93 17.71 -15.72
N TYR A 174 8.04 18.21 -16.94
CA TYR A 174 6.95 18.25 -17.88
C TYR A 174 7.45 17.80 -19.25
N LEU A 175 7.16 16.55 -19.60
CA LEU A 175 7.46 15.96 -20.89
C LEU A 175 6.36 16.34 -21.88
N SER A 176 6.47 17.54 -22.44
CA SER A 176 5.58 18.03 -23.50
C SER A 176 6.38 18.55 -24.69
N ASP A 177 5.66 19.04 -25.71
CA ASP A 177 6.29 19.63 -26.88
C ASP A 177 7.23 20.78 -26.46
N LYS A 178 8.41 20.85 -27.08
CA LYS A 178 9.46 21.84 -26.79
C LYS A 178 8.95 23.28 -26.74
N GLU A 179 7.93 23.61 -27.53
CA GLU A 179 7.32 24.95 -27.60
C GLU A 179 6.49 25.32 -26.35
N LYS A 180 6.06 24.33 -25.56
CA LYS A 180 5.29 24.51 -24.32
C LYS A 180 6.18 24.55 -23.09
N ILE A 181 7.46 24.22 -23.22
CA ILE A 181 8.42 24.18 -22.13
C ILE A 181 9.18 25.51 -22.09
N GLY A 182 8.90 26.33 -21.08
CA GLY A 182 9.68 27.55 -20.82
C GLY A 182 11.13 27.23 -20.42
N GLN A 183 12.00 28.25 -20.47
CA GLN A 183 13.44 28.09 -20.17
C GLN A 183 13.74 27.41 -18.82
N GLY A 184 12.94 27.68 -17.79
CA GLY A 184 13.07 27.01 -16.49
C GLY A 184 12.80 25.50 -16.57
N GLY A 185 11.69 25.10 -17.19
CA GLY A 185 11.36 23.69 -17.36
C GLY A 185 12.35 22.93 -18.26
N PHE A 186 12.99 23.62 -19.21
CA PHE A 186 14.06 23.03 -20.00
C PHE A 186 15.29 22.71 -19.14
N HIS A 187 15.70 23.62 -18.25
CA HIS A 187 16.79 23.35 -17.31
C HIS A 187 16.43 22.22 -16.35
N ASP A 188 15.20 22.19 -15.84
CA ASP A 188 14.75 21.10 -14.97
C ASP A 188 14.86 19.72 -15.66
N LEU A 189 14.57 19.64 -16.96
CA LEU A 189 14.74 18.42 -17.75
C LEU A 189 16.21 18.05 -17.96
N VAL A 190 17.08 19.03 -18.20
CA VAL A 190 18.53 18.79 -18.34
C VAL A 190 19.09 18.23 -17.03
N ASP A 191 18.77 18.85 -15.90
CA ASP A 191 19.22 18.41 -14.57
C ASP A 191 18.71 16.99 -14.27
N PHE A 192 17.47 16.68 -14.67
CA PHE A 192 16.92 15.33 -14.55
C PHE A 192 17.67 14.31 -15.39
N LEU A 193 18.04 14.64 -16.64
CA LEU A 193 18.85 13.74 -17.48
C LEU A 193 20.23 13.46 -16.87
N VAL A 194 20.83 14.45 -16.20
CA VAL A 194 22.10 14.26 -15.48
C VAL A 194 21.93 13.31 -14.29
N ILE A 195 20.82 13.43 -13.54
CA ILE A 195 20.48 12.48 -12.48
C ILE A 195 20.37 11.05 -13.06
N LEU A 196 19.62 10.88 -14.16
CA LEU A 196 19.46 9.57 -14.78
C LEU A 196 20.77 8.97 -15.29
N GLN A 197 21.65 9.79 -15.87
CA GLN A 197 22.99 9.34 -16.28
C GLN A 197 23.85 8.89 -15.11
N SER A 198 23.66 9.48 -13.93
CA SER A 198 24.44 9.13 -12.74
C SER A 198 23.93 7.86 -12.05
N LEU A 199 22.71 7.43 -12.37
CA LEU A 199 22.09 6.20 -11.86
C LEU A 199 22.40 4.96 -12.71
N TYR A 200 23.00 5.14 -13.90
CA TYR A 200 23.29 4.09 -14.88
C TYR A 200 24.80 3.82 -14.99
#